data_AF-A0A8D9GWM1-F1
#
_entry.id   AF-A0A8D9GWM1-F1
#
_cell.length_a   1.000
_cell.length_b   1.000
_cell.length_c   1.000
_cell.angle_alpha   90.00
_cell.angle_beta   90.00
_cell.angle_gamma   90.00
#
_symmetry.space_group_name_H-M   'P 1'
#
loop_
_entity.id
_entity.type
_entity.pdbx_description
1 polymer ?
#
loop_
_entity_poly.entity_id
_entity_poly.type
_entity_poly.pdbx_seq_one_letter_code
_entity_poly.pdbx_strand_id
1 'polypeptide(L)'
;MRNLHQFQITFATDCSQLVKMVSEPEELPAFEAYLEDLKILNDSFHSSQIIHISRTQNKKADSLARSARRQPSFFVHMDAELPIWFSESI
;
A
#
# COMPACT_ATOMS: atom_id res chain seq x y z
N MET A 1 15.90 -0.22 -16.45
CA MET A 1 15.26 0.16 -15.17
C MET A 1 15.94 1.43 -14.66
N ARG A 2 15.20 2.40 -14.10
CA ARG A 2 15.81 3.60 -13.52
C ARG A 2 16.53 3.20 -12.24
N ASN A 3 17.73 3.74 -11.98
CA ASN A 3 18.39 3.57 -10.69
C ASN A 3 17.60 4.39 -9.65
N LEU A 4 16.94 3.71 -8.72
CA LEU A 4 16.09 4.34 -7.71
C LEU A 4 16.88 4.84 -6.49
N HIS A 5 18.10 4.35 -6.29
CA HIS A 5 18.99 4.72 -5.18
C HIS A 5 19.53 6.16 -5.24
N GLN A 6 19.17 6.95 -6.25
CA GLN A 6 19.48 8.38 -6.31
C GLN A 6 18.35 9.26 -5.80
N PHE A 7 17.18 8.69 -5.47
CA PHE A 7 16.00 9.47 -5.08
C PHE A 7 15.72 9.35 -3.58
N GLN A 8 15.37 10.49 -2.99
CA GLN A 8 14.71 10.57 -1.70
C GLN A 8 13.22 10.79 -1.94
N ILE A 9 12.37 9.90 -1.41
CA ILE A 9 10.93 9.91 -1.70
C ILE A 9 10.11 9.99 -0.42
N THR A 10 9.01 10.74 -0.50
CA THR A 10 7.95 10.72 0.51
C THR A 10 6.69 10.17 -0.12
N PHE A 11 6.24 9.02 0.36
CA PHE A 11 4.95 8.44 0.01
C PHE A 11 3.89 8.99 0.94
N ALA A 12 2.80 9.53 0.38
CA ALA A 12 1.71 10.10 1.16
C ALA A 12 0.45 9.25 1.02
N THR A 13 -0.20 8.96 2.14
CA THR A 13 -1.44 8.17 2.20
C THR A 13 -2.42 8.80 3.18
N ASP A 14 -3.72 8.68 2.93
CA ASP A 14 -4.79 9.01 3.88
C ASP A 14 -5.20 7.82 4.75
N CYS A 15 -4.50 6.68 4.62
CA CYS A 15 -4.70 5.52 5.46
C CYS A 15 -3.75 5.56 6.67
N SER A 16 -4.25 6.06 7.80
CA SER A 16 -3.50 6.09 9.07
C SER A 16 -3.11 4.70 9.56
N GLN A 17 -3.97 3.69 9.30
CA GLN A 17 -3.68 2.30 9.62
C GLN A 17 -2.42 1.83 8.90
N LEU A 18 -2.30 2.08 7.58
CA LEU A 18 -1.12 1.69 6.80
C LEU A 18 0.17 2.28 7.36
N VAL A 19 0.15 3.56 7.75
CA VAL A 19 1.31 4.21 8.37
C VAL A 19 1.69 3.49 9.66
N LYS A 20 0.68 3.13 10.49
CA LYS A 20 0.90 2.36 11.71
C LYS A 20 1.46 0.95 11.44
N MET A 21 0.93 0.23 10.44
CA MET A 21 1.40 -1.13 10.12
C MET A 21 2.88 -1.13 9.71
N VAL A 22 3.32 -0.08 9.01
CA VAL A 22 4.70 0.04 8.56
C VAL A 22 5.64 0.47 9.69
N SER A 23 5.17 1.29 10.63
CA SER A 23 5.96 1.67 11.81
C SER A 23 6.02 0.59 12.89
N GLU A 24 4.97 -0.22 12.99
CA GLU A 24 4.77 -1.23 14.05
C GLU A 24 4.33 -2.57 13.43
N PRO A 25 5.23 -3.25 12.68
CA PRO A 25 4.88 -4.46 11.90
C PRO A 25 4.50 -5.67 12.77
N GLU A 26 4.98 -5.72 14.01
CA GLU A 26 4.75 -6.84 14.95
C GLU A 26 3.28 -7.00 15.38
N GLU A 27 2.45 -5.96 15.22
CA GLU A 27 1.05 -5.99 15.64
C GLU A 27 0.10 -6.65 14.62
N LEU A 28 0.57 -6.95 13.39
CA LEU A 28 -0.30 -7.36 12.28
C LEU A 28 0.27 -8.51 11.43
N PRO A 29 0.28 -9.75 11.96
CA PRO A 29 0.83 -10.92 11.26
C PRO A 29 0.18 -11.22 9.90
N ALA A 30 -1.11 -10.88 9.75
CA ALA A 30 -1.84 -11.09 8.50
C ALA A 30 -1.30 -10.27 7.30
N PHE A 31 -0.44 -9.28 7.56
CA PHE A 31 0.13 -8.40 6.54
C PHE A 31 1.65 -8.59 6.36
N GLU A 32 2.25 -9.58 7.01
CA GLU A 32 3.71 -9.80 7.00
C GLU A 32 4.30 -9.85 5.58
N ALA A 33 3.68 -10.61 4.67
CA ALA A 33 4.12 -10.70 3.28
C ALA A 33 4.13 -9.33 2.57
N TYR A 34 3.08 -8.53 2.76
CA TYR A 34 3.00 -7.18 2.17
C TYR A 34 4.00 -6.20 2.81
N LEU A 35 4.30 -6.36 4.09
CA LEU A 35 5.29 -5.54 4.78
C LEU A 35 6.71 -5.84 4.31
N GLU A 36 7.02 -7.11 4.01
CA GLU A 36 8.30 -7.49 3.42
C GLU A 36 8.47 -6.90 2.00
N ASP A 37 7.43 -6.96 1.17
CA ASP A 37 7.45 -6.32 -0.16
C ASP A 37 7.66 -4.80 -0.07
N LEU A 38 6.98 -4.15 0.89
CA LEU A 38 7.17 -2.72 1.13
C LEU A 38 8.59 -2.39 1.58
N LYS A 39 9.21 -3.25 2.38
CA LYS A 39 10.59 -3.09 2.82
C LYS A 39 11.57 -3.20 1.66
N ILE A 40 11.44 -4.23 0.81
CA ILE A 40 12.24 -4.39 -0.42
C ILE A 40 12.10 -3.16 -1.32
N LEU A 41 10.89 -2.65 -1.48
CA LEU A 41 10.63 -1.46 -2.27
C LEU A 41 11.27 -0.20 -1.65
N ASN A 42 11.20 -0.05 -0.33
CA ASN A 42 11.85 1.06 0.37
C ASN A 42 13.38 1.03 0.22
N ASP A 43 13.99 -0.14 0.36
CA ASP A 43 15.43 -0.36 0.22
C ASP A 43 15.93 -0.09 -1.22
N SER A 44 15.02 -0.03 -2.19
CA SER A 44 15.35 0.35 -3.57
C SER A 44 15.63 1.85 -3.73
N PHE A 45 15.28 2.70 -2.76
CA PHE A 45 15.52 4.16 -2.79
C PHE A 45 16.76 4.55 -1.97
N HIS A 46 17.25 5.79 -2.13
CA HIS A 46 18.28 6.32 -1.22
C HIS A 46 17.72 6.46 0.20
N SER A 47 16.52 7.03 0.27
CA SER A 47 15.72 7.08 1.47
C SER A 47 14.26 7.22 1.08
N SER A 48 13.39 6.61 1.89
CA SER A 48 11.95 6.75 1.74
C SER A 48 11.28 6.90 3.10
N GLN A 49 10.13 7.55 3.09
CA GLN A 49 9.23 7.59 4.25
C GLN A 49 7.79 7.53 3.78
N ILE A 50 6.92 7.00 4.63
CA ILE A 50 5.47 6.97 4.41
C ILE A 50 4.83 7.89 5.45
N ILE A 51 4.07 8.88 4.99
CA ILE A 51 3.41 9.87 5.86
C ILE A 51 1.90 9.80 5.72
N HIS A 52 1.22 10.09 6.81
CA HIS A 52 -0.22 10.32 6.79
C HIS A 52 -0.54 11.73 6.33
N ILE A 53 -1.47 11.87 5.39
CA ILE A 53 -2.07 13.13 4.97
C ILE A 53 -3.59 13.06 5.13
N SER A 54 -4.26 14.20 5.24
CA SER A 54 -5.73 14.19 5.27
C SER A 54 -6.30 13.74 3.91
N ARG A 55 -7.47 13.10 3.92
CA ARG A 55 -8.18 12.70 2.69
C ARG A 55 -8.46 13.86 1.74
N THR A 56 -8.64 15.07 2.27
CA THR A 56 -8.82 16.30 1.48
C THR A 56 -7.55 16.72 0.74
N GLN A 57 -6.38 16.25 1.18
CA GLN A 57 -5.10 16.41 0.47
C GLN A 57 -4.84 15.24 -0.49
N ASN A 58 -5.41 14.05 -0.25
CA ASN A 58 -5.25 12.86 -1.10
C ASN A 58 -6.31 12.71 -2.22
N LYS A 59 -6.93 13.81 -2.66
CA LYS A 59 -8.11 13.79 -3.56
C LYS A 59 -7.90 12.99 -4.85
N LYS A 60 -6.69 13.04 -5.43
CA LYS A 60 -6.41 12.38 -6.72
C LYS A 60 -6.39 10.86 -6.56
N ALA A 61 -5.65 10.33 -5.60
CA ALA A 61 -5.60 8.90 -5.34
C ALA A 61 -6.97 8.37 -4.91
N ASP A 62 -7.68 9.11 -4.05
CA ASP A 62 -9.02 8.79 -3.59
C ASP A 62 -10.04 8.77 -4.74
N SER A 63 -9.97 9.72 -5.68
CA SER A 63 -10.81 9.72 -6.89
C SER A 63 -10.54 8.51 -7.79
N LEU A 64 -9.27 8.16 -7.99
CA LEU A 64 -8.88 6.98 -8.79
C LEU A 64 -9.38 5.69 -8.15
N ALA A 65 -9.17 5.52 -6.85
CA ALA A 65 -9.63 4.35 -6.11
C ALA A 65 -11.16 4.23 -6.11
N ARG A 66 -11.90 5.34 -5.95
CA ARG A 66 -13.36 5.33 -6.08
C ARG A 66 -13.83 4.99 -7.49
N SER A 67 -13.16 5.50 -8.51
CA SER A 67 -13.51 5.25 -9.90
C SER A 67 -13.32 3.78 -10.24
N ALA A 68 -12.20 3.17 -9.83
CA ALA A 68 -11.95 1.75 -9.98
C ALA A 68 -13.03 0.89 -9.29
N ARG A 69 -13.40 1.22 -8.04
CA ARG A 69 -14.49 0.51 -7.31
C ARG A 69 -15.86 0.59 -7.97
N ARG A 70 -16.13 1.65 -8.74
CA ARG A 70 -17.41 1.84 -9.44
C ARG A 70 -17.44 1.15 -10.79
N GLN A 71 -16.30 0.71 -11.32
CA GLN A 71 -16.30 -0.01 -12.59
C GLN A 71 -16.91 -1.41 -12.35
N PRO A 72 -17.91 -1.81 -13.15
CA PRO A 72 -18.57 -3.11 -13.01
C PRO A 72 -17.70 -4.31 -13.45
N SER A 73 -16.39 -4.13 -13.57
CA SER A 73 -15.46 -5.19 -13.93
C SER A 73 -15.16 -6.10 -12.75
N PHE A 74 -15.07 -7.39 -13.03
CA PHE A 74 -14.61 -8.42 -12.09
C PHE A 74 -13.23 -8.04 -11.53
N PHE A 75 -13.10 -7.99 -10.21
CA PHE A 75 -11.80 -7.91 -9.56
C PHE A 75 -11.12 -9.27 -9.73
N VAL A 76 -10.08 -9.32 -10.55
CA VAL A 76 -9.16 -10.45 -10.57
C VAL A 76 -8.09 -10.14 -9.54
N HIS A 77 -8.07 -10.90 -8.45
CA HIS A 77 -6.93 -10.92 -7.55
C HIS A 77 -5.73 -11.49 -8.32
N MET A 78 -4.63 -10.74 -8.39
CA MET A 78 -3.49 -11.02 -9.28
C MET A 78 -2.25 -11.51 -8.50
N ASP A 79 -2.38 -11.95 -7.25
CA ASP A 79 -1.31 -12.71 -6.60
C ASP A 79 -1.50 -14.22 -6.78
N ALA A 80 -0.40 -14.97 -6.65
CA ALA A 80 -0.39 -16.42 -6.79
C ALA A 80 -1.31 -17.13 -5.77
N GLU A 81 -1.56 -16.49 -4.62
CA GLU A 81 -2.41 -17.01 -3.56
C GLU A 81 -3.44 -15.95 -3.15
N LEU A 82 -4.68 -16.38 -2.93
CA LEU A 82 -5.73 -15.54 -2.35
C LEU A 82 -5.38 -15.31 -0.87
N PRO A 83 -5.38 -14.07 -0.38
CA PRO A 83 -5.18 -13.81 1.03
C PRO A 83 -6.25 -14.52 1.84
N ILE A 84 -5.90 -15.06 3.00
CA ILE A 84 -6.82 -15.84 3.86
C ILE A 84 -8.10 -15.04 4.15
N TRP A 85 -7.98 -13.73 4.37
CA TRP A 85 -9.11 -12.82 4.62
C TRP A 85 -10.04 -12.60 3.41
N PHE A 86 -9.61 -12.90 2.19
CA PHE A 86 -10.44 -12.80 0.98
C PHE A 86 -11.41 -13.99 0.87
N SER A 87 -11.06 -15.14 1.46
CA SER A 87 -11.88 -16.35 1.43
C SER A 87 -13.06 -16.33 2.42
N GLU A 88 -13.06 -15.41 3.38
CA GLU A 88 -14.05 -15.34 4.48
C GLU A 88 -15.27 -14.47 4.16
N SER A 89 -15.36 -13.89 2.95
CA SER A 89 -16.53 -13.13 2.52
C SER A 89 -17.56 -14.04 1.83
N ILE A 90 -18.34 -14.78 2.63
CA ILE A 90 -19.61 -15.41 2.23
C ILE A 90 -20.75 -14.76 3.02
#